data_AF-F9W4G3-F1
#
_entry.id   AF-F9W4G3-F1
#
_cell.length_a   1.000
_cell.length_b   1.000
_cell.length_c   1.000
_cell.angle_alpha   90.00
_cell.angle_beta   90.00
_cell.angle_gamma   90.00
#
_symmetry.space_group_name_H-M   'P 1'
#
loop_
_entity.id
_entity.type
_entity.pdbx_description
1 polymer ?
#
loop_
_entity_poly.entity_id
_entity_poly.type
_entity_poly.pdbx_seq_one_letter_code
_entity_poly.pdbx_strand_id
1 'polypeptide(L)'
;MVMVVVLWTGTASGTYTTGPNHNGAHHETLCGLLGAAAQKWKTTNHTVFNKALWQAIFGKREGDNLDVLSKGLPAEYHDPGNRQYTCCSRTCSNHGPYPGKSIHHDLLRMCTVGENGYPFNYGSDNSKTLCGRSATELGCEDGHGNGCQSGNVNNHGWHENGDHQNSAEQAKKHLNSTWVKVVSPCIEGALKNLTESRKDWETPSGARSHNSCNGVSGAVCVYYGNGCDKQ
;
A
#
# COMPACT_ATOMS: atom_id res chain seq x y z
N MET A 1 22.22 -25.53 -37.17
CA MET A 1 21.43 -25.26 -35.94
C MET A 1 20.86 -23.86 -36.08
N VAL A 2 19.54 -23.75 -36.22
CA VAL A 2 18.85 -22.45 -36.39
C VAL A 2 18.47 -21.96 -35.00
N MET A 3 19.00 -20.81 -34.58
CA MET A 3 18.57 -20.15 -33.34
C MET A 3 17.25 -19.42 -33.62
N VAL A 4 16.16 -19.93 -33.06
CA VAL A 4 14.87 -19.24 -33.05
C VAL A 4 14.92 -18.21 -31.93
N VAL A 5 15.18 -16.95 -32.30
CA VAL A 5 15.04 -15.81 -31.39
C VAL A 5 13.54 -15.50 -31.30
N VAL A 6 12.89 -16.01 -30.26
CA VAL A 6 11.52 -15.64 -29.95
C VAL A 6 11.55 -14.23 -29.37
N LEU A 7 11.32 -13.23 -30.22
CA LEU A 7 11.04 -11.87 -29.79
C LEU A 7 9.69 -11.87 -29.06
N TRP A 8 9.74 -11.85 -27.74
CA TRP A 8 8.61 -11.48 -26.89
C TRP A 8 8.36 -9.98 -27.05
N THR A 9 7.44 -9.60 -27.93
CA THR A 9 6.88 -8.24 -27.94
C THR A 9 5.82 -8.13 -26.85
N GLY A 10 6.26 -8.05 -25.60
CA GLY A 10 5.42 -7.61 -24.49
C GLY A 10 5.30 -6.10 -24.54
N THR A 11 4.14 -5.58 -24.97
CA THR A 11 3.82 -4.16 -24.84
C THR A 11 3.50 -3.83 -23.39
N ALA A 12 4.55 -3.65 -22.59
CA ALA A 12 4.46 -2.88 -21.36
C ALA A 12 4.62 -1.41 -21.73
N SER A 13 3.51 -0.70 -21.93
CA SER A 13 3.51 0.76 -21.90
C SER A 13 3.70 1.22 -20.46
N GLY A 14 4.87 0.93 -19.89
CA GLY A 14 5.38 1.53 -18.69
C GLY A 14 6.40 2.58 -19.12
N THR A 15 6.05 3.85 -19.00
CA THR A 15 7.04 4.91 -19.02
C THR A 15 8.11 4.57 -17.99
N TYR A 16 9.32 4.22 -18.45
CA TYR A 16 10.46 3.97 -17.59
C TYR A 16 10.80 5.28 -16.85
N THR A 17 10.33 5.41 -15.61
CA THR A 17 10.86 6.39 -14.68
C THR A 17 12.20 5.86 -14.19
N THR A 18 13.30 6.47 -14.65
CA THR A 18 14.68 6.10 -14.28
C THR A 18 15.06 6.45 -12.83
N GLY A 19 14.08 6.80 -11.99
CA GLY A 19 14.28 7.12 -10.58
C GLY A 19 13.92 5.96 -9.65
N PRO A 20 14.32 6.04 -8.37
CA PRO A 20 14.03 5.01 -7.39
C PRO A 20 12.51 4.89 -7.17
N ASN A 21 11.98 3.68 -7.39
CA ASN A 21 10.59 3.32 -7.11
C ASN A 21 10.46 2.78 -5.67
N HIS A 22 10.21 3.68 -4.73
CA HIS A 22 10.03 3.32 -3.32
C HIS A 22 8.85 2.35 -3.15
N ASN A 23 9.08 1.26 -2.44
CA ASN A 23 8.10 0.19 -2.21
C ASN A 23 7.51 -0.46 -3.48
N GLY A 24 8.10 -0.26 -4.66
CA GLY A 24 7.61 -0.83 -5.93
C GLY A 24 7.50 -2.35 -5.91
N ALA A 25 8.58 -3.04 -5.49
CA ALA A 25 8.60 -4.49 -5.37
C ALA A 25 7.62 -5.01 -4.30
N HIS A 26 7.51 -4.33 -3.15
CA HIS A 26 6.56 -4.70 -2.10
C HIS A 26 5.10 -4.53 -2.55
N HIS A 27 4.79 -3.46 -3.28
CA HIS A 27 3.50 -3.24 -3.91
C HIS A 27 3.16 -4.37 -4.90
N GLU A 28 4.07 -4.72 -5.81
CA GLU A 28 3.87 -5.80 -6.77
C GLU A 28 3.60 -7.14 -6.06
N THR A 29 4.43 -7.48 -5.06
CA THR A 29 4.27 -8.71 -4.27
C THR A 29 2.94 -8.75 -3.54
N LEU A 30 2.55 -7.67 -2.85
CA LEU A 30 1.27 -7.63 -2.15
C LEU A 30 0.07 -7.67 -3.10
N CYS A 31 0.15 -7.05 -4.27
CA CYS A 31 -0.91 -7.15 -5.27
C CYS A 31 -1.06 -8.56 -5.84
N GLY A 32 0.06 -9.22 -6.16
CA GLY A 32 0.06 -10.64 -6.51
C GLY A 32 -0.53 -11.51 -5.39
N LEU A 33 -0.23 -11.18 -4.13
CA LEU A 33 -0.79 -11.87 -2.97
C LEU A 33 -2.29 -11.69 -2.81
N LEU A 34 -2.78 -10.47 -3.01
CA LEU A 34 -4.21 -10.23 -2.98
C LEU A 34 -4.94 -11.05 -4.07
N GLY A 35 -4.39 -11.12 -5.28
CA GLY A 35 -4.91 -11.94 -6.37
C GLY A 35 -4.93 -13.43 -6.04
N ALA A 36 -3.81 -13.97 -5.56
CA ALA A 36 -3.72 -15.38 -5.18
C ALA A 36 -4.67 -15.73 -4.01
N ALA A 37 -4.77 -14.85 -3.00
CA ALA A 37 -5.68 -15.03 -1.88
C ALA A 37 -7.14 -15.03 -2.36
N ALA A 38 -7.54 -14.06 -3.20
CA ALA A 38 -8.88 -13.98 -3.75
C ALA A 38 -9.24 -15.21 -4.61
N GLN A 39 -8.31 -15.71 -5.42
CA GLN A 39 -8.49 -16.93 -6.19
C GLN A 39 -8.67 -18.15 -5.29
N LYS A 40 -7.79 -18.30 -4.31
CA LYS A 40 -7.86 -19.43 -3.37
C LYS A 40 -9.16 -19.40 -2.57
N TRP A 41 -9.60 -18.22 -2.15
CA TRP A 41 -10.84 -18.01 -1.42
C TRP A 41 -12.07 -18.47 -2.22
N LYS A 42 -12.13 -18.15 -3.52
CA LYS A 42 -13.22 -18.59 -4.41
C LYS A 42 -13.28 -20.11 -4.64
N THR A 43 -12.14 -20.78 -4.52
CA THR A 43 -11.98 -22.20 -4.93
C THR A 43 -11.87 -23.17 -3.76
N THR A 44 -11.62 -22.66 -2.54
CA THR A 44 -11.42 -23.50 -1.37
C THR A 44 -12.75 -23.85 -0.69
N ASN A 45 -12.92 -25.14 -0.38
CA ASN A 45 -14.02 -25.64 0.44
C ASN A 45 -13.61 -25.82 1.91
N HIS A 46 -12.36 -25.47 2.26
CA HIS A 46 -11.83 -25.66 3.61
C HIS A 46 -12.15 -24.45 4.50
N THR A 47 -12.98 -24.67 5.51
CA THR A 47 -13.52 -23.61 6.39
C THR A 47 -12.44 -22.83 7.14
N VAL A 48 -11.39 -23.50 7.65
CA VAL A 48 -10.28 -22.83 8.36
C VAL A 48 -9.48 -21.92 7.44
N PHE A 49 -9.09 -22.38 6.24
CA PHE A 49 -8.40 -21.54 5.26
C PHE A 49 -9.27 -20.40 4.79
N ASN A 50 -10.59 -20.61 4.69
CA ASN A 50 -11.49 -19.51 4.38
C ASN A 50 -11.36 -18.38 5.40
N LYS A 51 -11.37 -18.63 6.70
CA LYS A 51 -11.22 -17.55 7.71
C LYS A 51 -9.91 -16.78 7.58
N ALA A 52 -8.80 -17.47 7.30
CA ALA A 52 -7.50 -16.83 7.10
C ALA A 52 -7.46 -15.98 5.82
N LEU A 53 -8.02 -16.49 4.72
CA LEU A 53 -8.13 -15.76 3.45
C LEU A 53 -9.07 -14.57 3.57
N TRP A 54 -10.18 -14.75 4.28
CA TRP A 54 -11.09 -13.69 4.66
C TRP A 54 -10.39 -12.55 5.38
N GLN A 55 -9.59 -12.88 6.39
CA GLN A 55 -8.80 -11.90 7.11
C GLN A 55 -7.82 -11.17 6.17
N ALA A 56 -7.05 -11.93 5.38
CA ALA A 56 -6.07 -11.38 4.47
C ALA A 56 -6.68 -10.45 3.39
N ILE A 57 -7.88 -10.77 2.92
CA ILE A 57 -8.57 -10.03 1.85
C ILE A 57 -9.38 -8.85 2.41
N PHE A 58 -10.18 -9.07 3.47
CA PHE A 58 -11.20 -8.12 3.93
C PHE A 58 -10.90 -7.47 5.28
N GLY A 59 -9.86 -7.93 5.97
CA GLY A 59 -9.55 -7.41 7.30
C GLY A 59 -10.44 -7.94 8.41
N LYS A 60 -11.23 -8.98 8.14
CA LYS A 60 -12.11 -9.64 9.10
C LYS A 60 -12.28 -11.12 8.76
N ARG A 61 -12.69 -11.93 9.75
CA ARG A 61 -12.76 -13.38 9.59
C ARG A 61 -13.99 -13.88 8.81
N GLU A 62 -15.07 -13.10 8.70
CA GLU A 62 -16.37 -13.49 8.07
C GLU A 62 -17.21 -12.24 7.66
N GLY A 63 -18.18 -12.34 6.73
CA GLY A 63 -19.32 -11.40 6.55
C GLY A 63 -19.37 -10.35 5.39
N ASP A 64 -18.35 -10.20 4.55
CA ASP A 64 -18.28 -9.47 3.26
C ASP A 64 -18.35 -10.31 1.97
N ASN A 65 -18.40 -9.60 0.85
CA ASN A 65 -18.11 -10.13 -0.48
C ASN A 65 -17.04 -9.26 -1.13
N LEU A 66 -16.50 -9.70 -2.27
CA LEU A 66 -15.45 -8.97 -2.99
C LEU A 66 -15.89 -7.56 -3.44
N ASP A 67 -17.18 -7.31 -3.60
CA ASP A 67 -17.71 -5.99 -3.96
C ASP A 67 -17.42 -4.95 -2.87
N VAL A 68 -17.30 -5.37 -1.61
CA VAL A 68 -16.96 -4.46 -0.49
C VAL A 68 -15.58 -3.85 -0.66
N LEU A 69 -14.64 -4.56 -1.29
CA LEU A 69 -13.30 -4.03 -1.56
C LEU A 69 -13.32 -2.85 -2.55
N SER A 70 -14.38 -2.72 -3.34
CA SER A 70 -14.53 -1.64 -4.33
C SER A 70 -15.30 -0.43 -3.78
N LYS A 71 -15.75 -0.46 -2.52
CA LYS A 71 -16.62 0.58 -1.93
C LYS A 71 -15.91 1.89 -1.56
N GLY A 72 -14.62 2.00 -1.85
CA GLY A 72 -13.83 3.19 -1.54
C GLY A 72 -12.94 3.00 -0.30
N LEU A 73 -12.28 4.09 0.10
CA LEU A 73 -11.35 4.11 1.22
C LEU A 73 -12.03 3.54 2.50
N PRO A 74 -11.39 2.60 3.23
CA PRO A 74 -11.98 2.05 4.44
C PRO A 74 -12.26 3.16 5.47
N ALA A 75 -13.42 3.06 6.13
CA ALA A 75 -13.95 4.13 6.97
C ALA A 75 -13.00 4.54 8.11
N GLU A 76 -12.17 3.61 8.59
CA GLU A 76 -11.16 3.90 9.60
C GLU A 76 -10.04 4.84 9.15
N TYR A 77 -9.90 5.14 7.86
CA TYR A 77 -8.94 6.12 7.33
C TYR A 77 -9.59 7.47 7.02
N HIS A 78 -10.91 7.62 7.23
CA HIS A 78 -11.55 8.94 7.17
C HIS A 78 -11.12 9.83 8.33
N ASP A 79 -10.65 9.22 9.42
CA ASP A 79 -9.93 9.87 10.51
C ASP A 79 -8.57 9.16 10.69
N PRO A 80 -7.56 9.56 9.89
CA PRO A 80 -6.35 8.75 9.73
C PRO A 80 -5.44 8.70 10.96
N GLY A 81 -5.58 9.71 11.81
CA GLY A 81 -4.83 9.93 13.03
C GLY A 81 -3.32 9.74 12.92
N ASN A 82 -2.70 9.43 14.06
CA ASN A 82 -1.27 9.17 14.18
C ASN A 82 -0.87 7.89 13.43
N ARG A 83 0.01 8.08 12.44
CA ARG A 83 0.50 7.01 11.58
C ARG A 83 1.26 5.91 12.32
N GLN A 84 2.05 6.26 13.33
CA GLN A 84 2.85 5.29 14.11
C GLN A 84 1.93 4.27 14.77
N TYR A 85 0.82 4.71 15.36
CA TYR A 85 -0.16 3.77 15.91
C TYR A 85 -0.76 2.90 14.81
N THR A 86 -1.21 3.51 13.72
CA THR A 86 -1.91 2.81 12.63
C THR A 86 -1.03 1.84 11.83
N CYS A 87 0.29 2.08 11.75
CA CYS A 87 1.22 1.34 10.88
C CYS A 87 2.31 0.55 11.63
N CYS A 88 2.41 0.69 12.96
CA CYS A 88 3.50 0.08 13.73
C CYS A 88 3.05 -0.52 15.06
N SER A 89 2.54 0.32 15.98
CA SER A 89 2.48 -0.03 17.40
C SER A 89 1.10 -0.47 17.90
N ARG A 90 0.02 -0.30 17.11
CA ARG A 90 -1.30 -0.74 17.54
C ARG A 90 -1.38 -2.27 17.56
N THR A 91 -1.77 -2.81 18.71
CA THR A 91 -2.02 -4.23 18.92
C THR A 91 -3.21 -4.71 18.09
N CYS A 92 -3.15 -5.96 17.65
CA CYS A 92 -4.20 -6.61 16.88
C CYS A 92 -5.55 -6.51 17.62
N SER A 93 -6.50 -5.77 17.04
CA SER A 93 -7.86 -5.60 17.56
C SER A 93 -8.85 -5.79 16.41
N ASN A 94 -10.05 -6.28 16.72
CA ASN A 94 -11.14 -6.31 15.72
C ASN A 94 -11.65 -4.91 15.37
N HIS A 95 -11.20 -3.88 16.10
CA HIS A 95 -11.73 -2.51 16.03
C HIS A 95 -10.64 -1.53 15.61
N GLY A 96 -10.71 -1.08 14.36
CA GLY A 96 -9.83 -0.08 13.77
C GLY A 96 -8.63 -0.68 13.02
N PRO A 97 -7.67 0.15 12.59
CA PRO A 97 -6.58 -0.29 11.74
C PRO A 97 -5.39 -0.77 12.58
N TYR A 98 -4.83 -1.92 12.21
CA TYR A 98 -3.57 -2.46 12.74
C TYR A 98 -2.74 -3.09 11.61
N PRO A 99 -1.40 -3.14 11.74
CA PRO A 99 -0.52 -3.79 10.77
C PRO A 99 -0.92 -5.23 10.49
N GLY A 100 -1.02 -5.65 9.23
CA GLY A 100 -1.42 -7.02 8.89
C GLY A 100 -2.92 -7.30 9.00
N LYS A 101 -3.75 -6.26 9.21
CA LYS A 101 -5.21 -6.40 9.17
C LYS A 101 -5.66 -7.05 7.86
N SER A 102 -5.25 -6.51 6.72
CA SER A 102 -5.46 -7.09 5.40
C SER A 102 -4.39 -6.57 4.44
N ILE A 103 -4.26 -7.22 3.28
CA ILE A 103 -3.28 -6.85 2.26
C ILE A 103 -3.52 -5.42 1.75
N HIS A 104 -4.78 -5.01 1.54
CA HIS A 104 -5.09 -3.65 1.07
C HIS A 104 -4.81 -2.59 2.14
N HIS A 105 -4.94 -2.93 3.43
CA HIS A 105 -4.53 -2.04 4.51
C HIS A 105 -3.01 -1.84 4.50
N ASP A 106 -2.23 -2.89 4.27
CA ASP A 106 -0.77 -2.80 4.23
C ASP A 106 -0.26 -2.06 3.00
N LEU A 107 -0.91 -2.27 1.83
CA LEU A 107 -0.69 -1.48 0.63
C LEU A 107 -0.91 0.02 0.89
N LEU A 108 -2.05 0.38 1.49
CA LEU A 108 -2.37 1.77 1.79
C LEU A 108 -1.30 2.41 2.68
N ARG A 109 -0.84 1.70 3.71
CA ARG A 109 0.24 2.17 4.58
C ARG A 109 1.54 2.38 3.80
N MET A 110 2.05 1.36 3.12
CA MET A 110 3.36 1.46 2.44
C MET A 110 3.36 2.41 1.24
N CYS A 111 2.20 2.74 0.68
CA CYS A 111 2.10 3.53 -0.54
C CYS A 111 1.52 4.93 -0.34
N THR A 112 1.23 5.34 0.90
CA THR A 112 0.78 6.71 1.20
C THR A 112 1.96 7.61 1.55
N VAL A 113 1.99 8.79 0.92
CA VAL A 113 3.00 9.84 1.11
C VAL A 113 3.23 10.13 2.60
N GLY A 114 4.49 10.12 3.00
CA GLY A 114 4.95 10.35 4.36
C GLY A 114 5.20 11.82 4.67
N GLU A 115 5.77 12.08 5.84
CA GLU A 115 6.11 13.41 6.31
C GLU A 115 6.92 14.20 5.28
N ASN A 116 6.63 15.50 5.16
CA ASN A 116 7.29 16.43 4.26
C ASN A 116 7.27 16.00 2.78
N GLY A 117 6.28 15.19 2.40
CA GLY A 117 6.11 14.72 1.03
C GLY A 117 6.91 13.48 0.67
N TYR A 118 7.52 12.77 1.62
CA TYR A 118 8.35 11.61 1.32
C TYR A 118 7.61 10.54 0.49
N PRO A 119 8.24 9.97 -0.57
CA PRO A 119 9.65 10.14 -0.98
C PRO A 119 9.93 11.33 -1.92
N PHE A 120 8.92 12.13 -2.21
CA PHE A 120 8.95 13.29 -3.12
C PHE A 120 9.36 14.57 -2.41
N ASN A 121 10.39 14.51 -1.56
CA ASN A 121 10.85 15.68 -0.81
C ASN A 121 11.33 16.80 -1.75
N TYR A 122 11.40 18.03 -1.25
CA TYR A 122 12.01 19.16 -1.96
C TYR A 122 13.40 18.81 -2.52
N GLY A 123 13.67 19.22 -3.77
CA GLY A 123 14.93 18.94 -4.47
C GLY A 123 15.10 17.49 -4.91
N SER A 124 14.09 16.63 -4.78
CA SER A 124 14.10 15.31 -5.39
C SER A 124 13.89 15.39 -6.90
N ASP A 125 14.55 14.49 -7.64
CA ASP A 125 14.32 14.33 -9.07
C ASP A 125 12.88 13.84 -9.32
N ASN A 126 12.25 14.35 -10.37
CA ASN A 126 10.88 14.06 -10.80
C ASN A 126 10.70 12.60 -11.26
N SER A 127 11.81 11.86 -11.36
CA SER A 127 11.84 10.45 -11.71
C SER A 127 11.47 9.51 -10.55
N LYS A 128 11.39 10.00 -9.31
CA LYS A 128 11.00 9.17 -8.16
C LYS A 128 9.53 8.76 -8.25
N THR A 129 9.26 7.54 -7.80
CA THR A 129 7.89 7.03 -7.64
C THR A 129 7.71 6.35 -6.29
N LEU A 130 6.46 6.28 -5.82
CA LEU A 130 6.05 5.50 -4.66
C LEU A 130 5.02 4.47 -5.12
N CYS A 131 5.34 3.18 -4.96
CA CYS A 131 4.53 2.07 -5.48
C CYS A 131 4.18 2.21 -6.97
N GLY A 132 5.12 2.74 -7.76
CA GLY A 132 4.99 2.98 -9.20
C GLY A 132 4.15 4.21 -9.57
N ARG A 133 3.77 5.06 -8.61
CA ARG A 133 3.01 6.29 -8.85
C ARG A 133 3.84 7.55 -8.62
N SER A 134 3.55 8.56 -9.43
CA SER A 134 4.12 9.90 -9.31
C SER A 134 3.57 10.68 -8.11
N ALA A 135 4.24 11.76 -7.71
CA ALA A 135 3.78 12.64 -6.64
C ALA A 135 2.37 13.19 -6.90
N THR A 136 2.10 13.62 -8.14
CA THR A 136 0.82 14.19 -8.57
C THR A 136 -0.32 13.18 -8.49
N GLU A 137 -0.06 11.92 -8.86
CA GLU A 137 -1.04 10.84 -8.71
C GLU A 137 -1.37 10.56 -7.25
N LEU A 138 -0.42 10.80 -6.33
CA LEU A 138 -0.59 10.59 -4.90
C LEU A 138 -1.02 11.87 -4.15
N GLY A 139 -1.52 12.88 -4.86
CA GLY A 139 -2.19 14.05 -4.28
C GLY A 139 -1.27 15.24 -4.00
N CYS A 140 -0.07 15.27 -4.56
CA CYS A 140 0.82 16.43 -4.49
C CYS A 140 0.47 17.42 -5.62
N GLU A 141 0.64 18.73 -5.37
CA GLU A 141 0.20 19.78 -6.30
C GLU A 141 1.13 19.91 -7.51
N ASP A 142 2.44 19.79 -7.31
CA ASP A 142 3.44 19.86 -8.37
C ASP A 142 4.29 18.58 -8.43
N GLY A 143 4.38 17.96 -9.60
CA GLY A 143 5.26 16.82 -9.87
C GLY A 143 6.70 17.21 -10.19
N HIS A 144 7.06 18.49 -10.00
CA HIS A 144 8.30 19.11 -10.44
C HIS A 144 9.12 19.63 -9.26
N GLY A 145 10.04 18.84 -8.70
CA GLY A 145 11.23 19.29 -7.95
C GLY A 145 11.03 20.12 -6.67
N ASN A 146 9.83 20.61 -6.44
CA ASN A 146 9.36 21.42 -5.31
C ASN A 146 8.62 20.54 -4.29
N GLY A 147 8.67 19.21 -4.48
CA GLY A 147 8.06 18.20 -3.64
C GLY A 147 6.56 18.36 -3.45
N CYS A 148 5.97 17.56 -2.57
CA CYS A 148 4.60 17.79 -2.11
C CYS A 148 4.46 19.06 -1.23
N GLN A 149 5.42 20.00 -1.33
CA GLN A 149 5.55 21.22 -0.52
C GLN A 149 5.29 22.46 -1.39
N SER A 150 4.03 22.68 -1.78
CA SER A 150 3.56 24.01 -2.18
C SER A 150 2.89 24.64 -0.96
N GLY A 151 3.59 25.56 -0.28
CA GLY A 151 3.09 26.25 0.92
C GLY A 151 3.34 25.52 2.25
N ASN A 152 3.25 26.30 3.34
CA ASN A 152 3.52 25.98 4.76
C ASN A 152 4.22 24.62 5.08
N VAL A 153 5.54 24.71 5.24
CA VAL A 153 6.56 23.66 5.15
C VAL A 153 6.58 22.58 6.24
N ASN A 154 5.64 22.54 7.17
CA ASN A 154 5.67 21.61 8.29
C ASN A 154 4.40 20.76 8.29
N ASN A 155 4.54 19.43 8.20
CA ASN A 155 3.48 18.43 8.36
C ASN A 155 2.66 18.04 7.11
N HIS A 156 3.21 18.17 5.90
CA HIS A 156 2.60 17.54 4.72
C HIS A 156 2.74 16.01 4.77
N GLY A 157 1.74 15.31 4.23
CA GLY A 157 1.71 13.85 4.21
C GLY A 157 1.07 13.23 5.46
N TRP A 158 1.26 11.93 5.64
CA TRP A 158 0.76 11.18 6.78
C TRP A 158 1.90 10.73 7.68
N HIS A 159 1.89 11.17 8.95
CA HIS A 159 2.97 10.94 9.91
C HIS A 159 2.47 10.85 11.36
N GLU A 160 3.37 10.70 12.34
CA GLU A 160 3.02 10.53 13.75
C GLU A 160 2.27 11.71 14.38
N ASN A 161 2.49 12.93 13.88
CA ASN A 161 1.74 14.10 14.35
C ASN A 161 0.50 14.38 13.47
N GLY A 162 -0.03 13.33 12.82
CA GLY A 162 -1.18 13.38 11.91
C GLY A 162 -2.51 13.78 12.56
N ASP A 163 -2.61 13.80 13.89
CA ASP A 163 -3.82 14.17 14.63
C ASP A 163 -4.09 15.69 14.63
N HIS A 164 -3.13 16.52 14.22
CA HIS A 164 -3.34 17.96 14.07
C HIS A 164 -4.22 18.26 12.85
N GLN A 165 -5.21 19.16 12.98
CA GLN A 165 -6.24 19.41 11.95
C GLN A 165 -5.70 19.58 10.52
N ASN A 166 -4.64 20.38 10.34
CA ASN A 166 -4.03 20.58 9.02
C ASN A 166 -3.33 19.32 8.48
N SER A 167 -2.67 18.55 9.35
CA SER A 167 -2.01 17.29 9.01
C SER A 167 -3.04 16.19 8.68
N ALA A 168 -4.18 16.18 9.38
CA ALA A 168 -5.25 15.21 9.16
C ALA A 168 -5.87 15.37 7.77
N GLU A 169 -6.14 16.60 7.31
CA GLU A 169 -6.69 16.84 5.97
C GLU A 169 -5.69 16.48 4.86
N GLN A 170 -4.41 16.78 5.05
CA GLN A 170 -3.36 16.35 4.11
C GLN A 170 -3.25 14.82 4.08
N ALA A 171 -3.24 14.15 5.23
CA ALA A 171 -3.23 12.70 5.31
C ALA A 171 -4.44 12.08 4.58
N LYS A 172 -5.65 12.61 4.78
CA LYS A 172 -6.86 12.18 4.06
C LYS A 172 -6.71 12.33 2.55
N LYS A 173 -6.19 13.46 2.06
CA LYS A 173 -5.92 13.71 0.63
C LYS A 173 -5.01 12.64 0.05
N HIS A 174 -3.89 12.35 0.70
CA HIS A 174 -2.92 11.36 0.24
C HIS A 174 -3.44 9.92 0.36
N LEU A 175 -4.17 9.59 1.43
CA LEU A 175 -4.80 8.28 1.60
C LEU A 175 -5.85 8.01 0.53
N ASN A 176 -6.71 8.99 0.24
CA ASN A 176 -7.71 8.86 -0.82
C ASN A 176 -7.03 8.70 -2.19
N SER A 177 -6.01 9.50 -2.49
CA SER A 177 -5.25 9.40 -3.73
C SER A 177 -4.57 8.04 -3.87
N THR A 178 -3.95 7.55 -2.80
CA THR A 178 -3.32 6.22 -2.74
C THR A 178 -4.35 5.11 -2.92
N TRP A 179 -5.51 5.23 -2.28
CA TRP A 179 -6.60 4.27 -2.46
C TRP A 179 -7.00 4.19 -3.94
N VAL A 180 -7.29 5.32 -4.57
CA VAL A 180 -7.76 5.38 -5.96
C VAL A 180 -6.69 4.95 -6.97
N LYS A 181 -5.41 5.29 -6.76
CA LYS A 181 -4.35 5.09 -7.76
C LYS A 181 -3.50 3.84 -7.54
N VAL A 182 -3.47 3.31 -6.33
CA VAL A 182 -2.64 2.15 -5.97
C VAL A 182 -3.53 0.98 -5.56
N VAL A 183 -4.36 1.16 -4.54
CA VAL A 183 -5.07 0.06 -3.89
C VAL A 183 -6.25 -0.45 -4.73
N SER A 184 -7.12 0.43 -5.23
CA SER A 184 -8.26 0.03 -6.07
C SER A 184 -7.82 -0.67 -7.37
N PRO A 185 -6.84 -0.16 -8.14
CA PRO A 185 -6.36 -0.87 -9.33
C PRO A 185 -5.75 -2.23 -9.01
N CYS A 186 -5.09 -2.35 -7.86
CA CYS A 186 -4.55 -3.60 -7.36
C CYS A 186 -5.68 -4.61 -7.01
N ILE A 187 -6.73 -4.17 -6.32
CA ILE A 187 -7.94 -4.96 -6.04
C ILE A 187 -8.61 -5.39 -7.36
N GLU A 188 -8.86 -4.45 -8.26
CA GLU A 188 -9.50 -4.75 -9.54
C GLU A 188 -8.66 -5.72 -10.38
N GLY A 189 -7.36 -5.53 -10.43
CA GLY A 189 -6.41 -6.43 -11.08
C GLY A 189 -6.44 -7.82 -10.46
N ALA A 190 -6.43 -7.92 -9.14
CA ALA A 190 -6.57 -9.18 -8.41
C ALA A 190 -7.90 -9.90 -8.70
N LEU A 191 -8.99 -9.15 -8.89
CA LEU A 191 -10.29 -9.71 -9.22
C LEU A 191 -10.41 -10.16 -10.69
N LYS A 192 -9.73 -9.47 -11.61
CA LYS A 192 -9.75 -9.71 -13.06
C LYS A 192 -8.73 -10.78 -13.49
N ASN A 193 -7.49 -10.71 -12.98
CA ASN A 193 -6.36 -11.54 -13.39
C ASN A 193 -6.00 -12.57 -12.30
N LEU A 194 -6.91 -13.51 -12.08
CA LEU A 194 -6.76 -14.59 -11.09
C LEU A 194 -5.75 -15.68 -11.51
N THR A 195 -5.00 -15.50 -12.60
CA THR A 195 -4.20 -16.57 -13.22
C THR A 195 -2.70 -16.45 -13.03
N GLU A 196 -2.18 -15.34 -12.52
CA GLU A 196 -0.74 -15.17 -12.30
C GLU A 196 -0.38 -15.35 -10.82
N SER A 197 -0.48 -16.59 -10.33
CA SER A 197 0.23 -16.95 -9.11
C SER A 197 1.72 -16.99 -9.44
N ARG A 198 2.46 -15.94 -9.09
CA ARG A 198 3.93 -15.96 -9.13
C ARG A 198 4.39 -17.18 -8.32
N LYS A 199 5.22 -18.05 -8.92
CA LYS A 199 5.68 -19.31 -8.28
C LYS A 199 6.77 -19.08 -7.24
N ASP A 200 7.40 -17.90 -7.27
CA ASP A 200 8.52 -17.53 -6.42
C ASP A 200 8.06 -16.45 -5.45
N TRP A 201 7.37 -16.87 -4.40
CA TRP A 201 7.06 -16.00 -3.28
C TRP A 201 8.08 -16.26 -2.18
N GLU A 202 9.10 -15.42 -2.13
CA GLU A 202 9.67 -15.12 -0.83
C GLU A 202 8.56 -14.41 -0.03
N THR A 203 8.22 -14.96 1.13
CA THR A 203 7.33 -14.28 2.09
C THR A 203 7.85 -12.85 2.19
N PRO A 204 7.05 -11.82 1.85
CA PRO A 204 7.54 -10.46 1.91
C PRO A 204 7.99 -10.21 3.34
N SER A 205 9.31 -10.23 3.55
CA SER A 205 9.92 -9.75 4.78
C SER A 205 9.75 -8.25 4.71
N GLY A 206 8.55 -7.76 5.04
CA GLY A 206 8.32 -6.35 5.33
C GLY A 206 9.44 -5.94 6.27
N ALA A 207 10.29 -5.04 5.79
CA ALA A 207 11.65 -4.92 6.28
C ALA A 207 11.68 -4.83 7.82
N ARG A 208 12.27 -5.83 8.47
CA ARG A 208 12.60 -5.83 9.91
C ARG A 208 13.55 -4.68 10.28
N SER A 209 14.02 -3.88 9.31
CA SER A 209 14.99 -2.80 9.51
C SER A 209 14.38 -1.48 9.98
N HIS A 210 13.07 -1.33 9.98
CA HIS A 210 12.41 -0.13 10.49
C HIS A 210 11.86 -0.38 11.89
N ASN A 211 12.47 0.24 12.90
CA ASN A 211 11.99 0.23 14.28
C ASN A 211 10.74 1.11 14.48
N SER A 212 10.39 1.93 13.48
CA SER A 212 9.20 2.75 13.44
C SER A 212 8.68 2.87 12.00
N CYS A 213 7.36 2.76 11.81
CA CYS A 213 6.67 3.08 10.54
C CYS A 213 5.78 4.32 10.71
N ASN A 214 6.38 5.37 11.27
CA ASN A 214 5.72 6.60 11.65
C ASN A 214 5.60 7.63 10.51
N GLY A 215 6.15 7.34 9.32
CA GLY A 215 6.15 8.26 8.17
C GLY A 215 7.21 9.36 8.23
N VAL A 216 8.00 9.45 9.29
CA VAL A 216 9.08 10.44 9.49
C VAL A 216 10.39 9.88 8.92
N SER A 217 11.24 10.73 8.32
CA SER A 217 12.57 10.34 7.83
C SER A 217 12.57 9.12 6.89
N GLY A 218 11.51 8.97 6.08
CA GLY A 218 11.39 7.88 5.12
C GLY A 218 10.76 6.59 5.64
N ALA A 219 10.22 6.58 6.86
CA ALA A 219 9.53 5.45 7.49
C ALA A 219 8.10 5.21 6.95
N VAL A 220 7.93 5.22 5.62
CA VAL A 220 6.70 4.82 4.94
C VAL A 220 6.73 3.31 4.74
N CYS A 221 6.36 2.58 5.80
CA CYS A 221 6.40 1.13 5.86
C CYS A 221 5.22 0.57 6.67
N VAL A 222 5.22 -0.75 6.87
CA VAL A 222 4.36 -1.46 7.81
C VAL A 222 5.25 -2.27 8.74
N TYR A 223 5.06 -2.12 10.05
CA TYR A 223 5.79 -2.88 11.05
C TYR A 223 4.84 -3.88 11.72
N TYR A 224 5.13 -5.15 11.52
CA TYR A 224 4.43 -6.26 12.15
C TYR A 224 5.18 -6.59 13.46
N GLY A 225 4.84 -5.91 14.55
CA GLY A 225 5.41 -6.22 15.86
C GLY A 225 5.07 -7.64 16.34
N ASN A 226 5.61 -8.07 17.48
CA ASN A 226 5.47 -9.42 18.05
C ASN A 226 4.04 -9.78 18.56
N GLY A 227 3.01 -9.00 18.22
CA GLY A 227 1.70 -9.03 18.88
C GLY A 227 0.59 -9.75 18.12
N CYS A 228 0.83 -10.15 16.87
CA CYS A 228 -0.23 -10.66 15.98
C CYS A 228 -0.12 -12.17 15.67
N ASP A 229 0.93 -12.82 16.14
CA ASP A 229 1.23 -14.24 15.85
C ASP A 229 0.40 -15.23 16.70
N LYS A 230 -0.47 -14.73 17.60
CA LYS A 230 -1.08 -15.52 18.69
C LYS A 230 -2.61 -15.41 18.82
N GLN A 231 -3.36 -14.94 17.80
CA GLN A 231 -4.82 -14.77 17.87
C GLN A 231 -5.62 -15.67 16.92
#